data_AF-A0A944TDT8-F1
#
_entry.id   AF-A0A944TDT8-F1
#
_cell.length_a   1.000
_cell.length_b   1.000
_cell.length_c   1.000
_cell.angle_alpha   90.00
_cell.angle_beta   90.00
_cell.angle_gamma   90.00
#
_symmetry.space_group_name_H-M   'P 1'
#
loop_
_entity.id
_entity.type
_entity.pdbx_description
1 polymer ?
#
loop_
_entity_poly.entity_id
_entity_poly.type
_entity_poly.pdbx_seq_one_letter_code
_entity_poly.pdbx_strand_id
1 'polypeptide(L)' 'MQTSKPGNSVYLDVGIWYDEDQGHIHITAKNVEGFHTTVNKNPESKRGHPNLFNKLAKCLKESGAPAPEIEISDA' A
#
# COMPACT_ATOMS: atom_id res chain seq x y z
N MET A 1 7.27 6.92 16.39
CA MET A 1 6.23 7.66 15.65
C MET A 1 6.41 9.13 15.89
N GLN A 2 6.37 9.94 14.83
CA GLN A 2 6.42 11.41 14.93
C GLN A 2 5.05 11.97 14.59
N THR A 3 4.62 13.02 15.28
CA THR A 3 3.42 13.78 14.91
C THR A 3 3.79 14.96 14.01
N SER A 4 2.92 15.31 13.07
CA SER A 4 3.08 16.53 12.27
C SER A 4 3.01 17.77 13.17
N LYS A 5 3.62 18.88 12.75
CA LYS A 5 3.58 20.15 13.52
C LYS A 5 2.16 20.61 13.87
N PRO A 6 1.14 20.49 12.99
CA PRO A 6 -0.25 20.79 13.35
C PRO A 6 -0.90 19.80 14.32
N GLY A 7 -0.24 18.68 14.66
CA GLY A 7 -0.71 17.67 15.60
C GLY A 7 -1.69 16.63 15.04
N ASN A 8 -2.19 16.83 13.82
CA ASN A 8 -3.29 16.03 13.25
C ASN A 8 -2.82 14.81 12.42
N SER A 9 -1.52 14.54 12.36
CA SER A 9 -0.98 13.42 11.57
C SER A 9 0.11 12.70 12.34
N VAL A 10 0.19 11.38 12.17
CA VAL A 10 1.28 10.54 12.68
C VAL A 10 2.03 9.96 11.48
N TYR A 11 3.36 10.00 11.51
CA TYR A 11 4.21 9.36 10.52
C TYR A 11 4.53 7.94 10.94
N LEU A 12 4.34 7.00 10.00
CA LEU A 12 4.61 5.59 10.14
C LEU A 12 5.69 5.18 9.15
N ASP A 13 6.62 4.33 9.58
CA ASP A 13 7.49 3.59 8.68
C ASP A 13 6.69 2.38 8.18
N VAL A 14 6.24 2.43 6.93
CA VAL A 14 5.35 1.43 6.35
C VAL A 14 6.14 0.45 5.47
N GLY A 15 5.90 -0.84 5.65
CA GLY A 15 6.34 -1.90 4.74
C GLY A 15 5.19 -2.30 3.82
N ILE A 16 5.49 -2.54 2.54
CA ILE A 16 4.52 -3.04 1.56
C ILE A 16 5.12 -4.17 0.74
N TRP A 17 4.30 -5.16 0.35
CA TRP A 17 4.67 -6.18 -0.62
C TRP A 17 3.44 -6.64 -1.42
N TYR A 18 3.69 -7.12 -2.63
CA TYR A 18 2.67 -7.75 -3.45
C TYR A 18 2.64 -9.26 -3.23
N ASP A 19 1.46 -9.80 -3.00
CA ASP A 19 1.16 -11.23 -2.99
C ASP A 19 0.54 -11.58 -4.34
N GLU A 20 1.30 -12.26 -5.19
CA GLU A 20 0.91 -12.65 -6.55
C GLU A 20 -0.24 -13.67 -6.56
N ASP A 21 -0.26 -14.59 -5.59
CA ASP A 21 -1.28 -15.64 -5.49
C ASP A 21 -2.65 -15.05 -5.16
N GLN A 22 -2.67 -14.04 -4.28
CA GLN A 22 -3.91 -13.38 -3.87
C GLN A 22 -4.26 -12.15 -4.70
N GLY A 23 -3.32 -11.60 -5.46
CA GLY A 23 -3.48 -10.33 -6.16
C GLY A 23 -3.66 -9.14 -5.21
N HIS A 24 -3.06 -9.21 -4.01
CA HIS A 24 -3.21 -8.23 -2.94
C HIS A 24 -1.89 -7.53 -2.65
N ILE A 25 -1.94 -6.25 -2.29
CA ILE A 25 -0.80 -5.57 -1.67
C ILE A 25 -1.03 -5.57 -0.16
N HIS A 26 -0.08 -6.12 0.57
CA HIS A 26 -0.06 -6.10 2.01
C HIS A 26 0.65 -4.85 2.51
N ILE A 27 0.18 -4.34 3.65
CA ILE A 27 0.66 -3.11 4.27
C ILE A 27 0.88 -3.39 5.76
N THR A 28 2.09 -3.13 6.25
CA THR A 28 2.46 -3.23 7.66
C THR A 28 3.12 -1.94 8.13
N ALA A 29 3.12 -1.68 9.43
CA ALA A 29 3.86 -0.57 10.01
C ALA A 29 4.91 -1.09 11.01
N LYS A 30 6.14 -0.62 10.85
CA LYS A 30 7.26 -1.02 11.68
C LYS A 30 7.00 -0.63 13.14
N ASN A 31 7.21 -1.57 14.06
CA ASN A 31 6.98 -1.40 15.49
C ASN A 31 5.52 -1.03 15.87
N VAL A 32 4.54 -1.43 15.05
CA VAL A 32 3.11 -1.26 15.36
C VAL A 32 2.44 -2.61 15.39
N GLU A 33 2.18 -3.11 16.60
CA GLU A 33 1.51 -4.39 16.78
C GLU A 33 0.09 -4.35 16.20
N GLY A 34 -0.28 -5.41 15.49
CA GLY A 34 -1.61 -5.54 14.87
C GLY A 34 -1.83 -4.69 13.60
N PHE A 35 -0.88 -3.85 13.19
CA PHE A 35 -0.99 -3.10 11.94
C PHE A 35 -0.57 -3.98 10.76
N HIS A 36 -1.51 -4.78 10.28
CA HIS A 36 -1.39 -5.57 9.06
C HIS A 36 -2.73 -5.54 8.31
N THR A 37 -2.72 -5.03 7.09
CA THR A 37 -3.91 -4.97 6.24
C THR A 37 -3.56 -5.26 4.79
N THR A 38 -4.56 -5.46 3.96
CA THR A 38 -4.40 -5.66 2.52
C THR A 38 -5.27 -4.71 1.72
N VAL A 39 -4.81 -4.39 0.51
CA VAL A 39 -5.56 -3.63 -0.49
C VAL A 39 -5.50 -4.37 -1.82
N ASN A 40 -6.59 -4.30 -2.59
CA ASN A 40 -6.65 -4.90 -3.92
C ASN A 40 -7.29 -3.96 -4.94
N LYS A 41 -7.18 -4.35 -6.22
CA LYS A 41 -7.65 -3.56 -7.37
C LYS A 41 -9.16 -3.62 -7.58
N ASN A 42 -9.87 -4.59 -7.00
CA ASN A 42 -11.30 -4.78 -7.24
C ASN A 42 -12.14 -3.79 -6.40
N PRO A 43 -12.81 -2.78 -6.99
CA PRO A 43 -13.58 -1.78 -6.24
C PRO A 43 -14.80 -2.35 -5.51
N GLU A 44 -15.28 -3.54 -5.86
CA GLU A 44 -16.41 -4.19 -5.19
C GLU A 44 -15.99 -4.93 -3.91
N SER A 45 -14.68 -5.14 -3.72
CA SER A 45 -14.14 -5.76 -2.52
C SER A 45 -14.21 -4.80 -1.32
N LYS A 46 -14.44 -5.33 -0.12
CA LYS A 46 -14.27 -4.57 1.13
C LYS A 46 -12.86 -3.96 1.28
N ARG A 47 -11.86 -4.61 0.65
CA ARG A 47 -10.46 -4.15 0.60
C ARG A 47 -10.09 -3.52 -0.75
N GLY A 48 -11.10 -3.22 -1.56
CA GLY A 48 -10.99 -2.64 -2.88
C GLY A 48 -10.65 -1.16 -2.82
N HIS A 49 -9.46 -0.80 -3.28
CA HIS A 49 -9.10 0.61 -3.42
C HIS A 49 -8.18 0.80 -4.64
N PRO A 50 -8.74 0.83 -5.86
CA PRO A 50 -7.95 0.81 -7.10
C PRO A 50 -6.88 1.90 -7.18
N ASN A 51 -7.20 3.13 -6.76
CA ASN A 51 -6.25 4.24 -6.78
C ASN A 51 -5.04 3.99 -5.86
N LEU A 52 -5.30 3.58 -4.60
CA LEU A 52 -4.24 3.25 -3.65
C LEU A 52 -3.43 2.05 -4.12
N PHE A 53 -4.09 1.00 -4.61
CA PHE A 53 -3.43 -0.17 -5.18
C PHE A 53 -2.45 0.21 -6.29
N ASN A 54 -2.88 1.02 -7.26
CA ASN A 54 -2.01 1.45 -8.37
C ASN A 54 -0.82 2.29 -7.88
N LYS A 55 -1.03 3.17 -6.90
CA LYS A 55 0.07 3.98 -6.33
C LYS A 55 1.10 3.10 -5.61
N LEU A 56 0.65 2.16 -4.79
CA LEU A 56 1.56 1.23 -4.09
C LEU A 56 2.26 0.29 -5.08
N ALA A 57 1.56 -0.20 -6.10
CA ALA A 57 2.15 -0.99 -7.18
C ALA A 57 3.26 -0.22 -7.92
N LYS A 58 3.04 1.08 -8.19
CA LYS A 58 4.08 1.96 -8.76
C LYS A 58 5.28 2.05 -7.82
N CYS A 59 5.08 2.30 -6.53
CA CYS A 59 6.17 2.33 -5.55
C CYS A 59 6.97 1.01 -5.50
N LEU A 60 6.29 -0.14 -5.53
CA LEU A 60 6.93 -1.46 -5.57
C LEU A 60 7.78 -1.62 -6.83
N LYS A 61 7.22 -1.32 -8.00
CA LYS A 61 7.90 -1.41 -9.29
C LYS A 61 9.13 -0.51 -9.36
N GLU A 62 8.99 0.76 -8.94
CA GLU A 62 10.10 1.73 -8.93
C GLU A 62 11.20 1.35 -7.93
N SER A 63 10.86 0.61 -6.88
CA SER A 63 11.83 0.10 -5.90
C SER A 63 12.47 -1.24 -6.29
N GLY A 64 12.10 -1.81 -7.45
CA GLY A 64 12.60 -3.11 -7.92
C GLY A 64 12.03 -4.32 -7.16
N ALA A 65 10.93 -4.14 -6.43
CA ALA A 65 10.23 -5.23 -5.74
C ALA A 65 9.20 -5.89 -6.68
N PRO A 66 8.76 -7.13 -6.39
CA PRO A 66 7.62 -7.74 -7.07
C PRO A 66 6.40 -6.84 -7.01
N ALA A 67 5.75 -6.63 -8.16
CA ALA A 67 4.66 -5.69 -8.32
C ALA A 67 3.65 -6.20 -9.35
N PRO A 68 2.36 -5.89 -9.19
CA PRO A 68 1.35 -6.25 -10.18
C PRO A 68 1.58 -5.47 -11.49
N GLU A 69 1.18 -6.07 -12.60
CA GLU A 69 1.07 -5.33 -13.85
C GLU A 69 -0.03 -4.27 -13.73
N ILE A 70 0.37 -3.01 -13.78
CA ILE A 70 -0.53 -1.86 -13.80
C ILE A 70 -0.27 -1.03 -15.06
N GLU A 71 -1.35 -0.64 -15.74
CA GLU A 71 -1.31 0.45 -16.70
C GLU A 71 -1.09 1.74 -15.90
N ILE A 72 0.10 2.31 -16.03
CA ILE A 72 0.43 3.57 -15.37
C ILE A 72 -0.31 4.67 -16.14
N SER A 73 -1.47 5.11 -15.63
CA SER A 73 -2.04 6.38 -16.06
C SER A 73 -1.33 7.49 -15.29
N ASP A 74 -0.52 8.28 -15.98
CA ASP A 74 0.04 9.50 -15.42
C ASP A 74 -1.12 10.46 -15.09
N ALA A 75 -1.45 10.55 -13.81
CA ALA A 75 -2.43 11.47 -13.25
C ALA A 75 -1.71 12.64 -12.58
#